data_AF-A0A1I6ZIU5-F1
#
_entry.id   AF-A0A1I6ZIU5-F1
#
_cell.length_a   1.000
_cell.length_b   1.000
_cell.length_c   1.000
_cell.angle_alpha   90.00
_cell.angle_beta   90.00
_cell.angle_gamma   90.00
#
_symmetry.space_group_name_H-M   'P 1'
#
loop_
_entity.id
_entity.type
_entity.pdbx_description
1 polymer ?
#
loop_
_entity_poly.entity_id
_entity_poly.type
_entity_poly.pdbx_seq_one_letter_code
_entity_poly.pdbx_strand_id
1 'polypeptide(L)'
;MENKTTNIIGMAIKLAIIVPILILGLSVMFSGVHVENSAPEVVEEFREGGLLTSTTMFSFVAIGLCAFLVLAFFVILLITQPKKAIKSILGIILVGILYVILNAIGTADTNETLRLAEDVQVEQSVIDSSTAGIWTAAITLIVGIAAILLGPVINLVRKN
;
A
#
# COMPACT_ATOMS: atom_id res chain seq x y z
N MET A 1 -6.77 -15.94 32.60
CA MET A 1 -7.99 -15.28 32.10
C MET A 1 -7.58 -13.91 31.59
N GLU A 2 -7.52 -13.72 30.27
CA GLU A 2 -7.24 -12.41 29.67
C GLU A 2 -8.42 -11.49 29.98
N ASN A 3 -8.20 -10.43 30.77
CA ASN A 3 -9.27 -9.54 31.18
C ASN A 3 -9.74 -8.73 29.96
N LYS A 4 -11.05 -8.64 29.75
CA LYS A 4 -11.71 -7.93 28.62
C LYS A 4 -11.16 -6.51 28.45
N THR A 5 -10.79 -5.86 29.55
CA THR A 5 -10.20 -4.51 29.58
C THR A 5 -8.80 -4.47 28.96
N THR A 6 -7.95 -5.48 29.20
CA THR A 6 -6.58 -5.55 28.64
C THR A 6 -6.60 -5.72 27.12
N ASN A 7 -7.60 -6.45 26.59
CA ASN A 7 -7.78 -6.64 25.16
C ASN A 7 -8.28 -5.35 24.47
N ILE A 8 -9.20 -4.62 25.10
CA ILE A 8 -9.67 -3.30 24.62
C ILE A 8 -8.54 -2.27 24.63
N ILE A 9 -7.74 -2.21 25.69
CA ILE A 9 -6.59 -1.29 25.78
C ILE A 9 -5.54 -1.61 24.72
N GLY A 10 -5.22 -2.89 24.51
CA GLY A 10 -4.28 -3.32 23.46
C GLY A 10 -4.77 -2.98 22.05
N MET A 11 -6.08 -3.07 21.81
CA MET A 11 -6.69 -2.64 20.55
C MET A 11 -6.64 -1.12 20.37
N ALA A 12 -6.93 -0.35 21.42
CA ALA A 12 -6.89 1.10 21.41
C ALA A 12 -5.48 1.65 21.10
N ILE A 13 -4.43 1.05 21.69
CA ILE A 13 -3.04 1.42 21.41
C ILE A 13 -2.68 1.16 19.94
N LYS A 14 -3.08 0.01 19.39
CA LYS A 14 -2.83 -0.30 17.97
C LYS A 14 -3.52 0.69 17.05
N LEU A 15 -4.78 1.02 17.32
CA LEU A 15 -5.53 2.04 16.57
C LEU A 15 -4.87 3.42 16.67
N ALA A 16 -4.43 3.82 17.86
CA ALA A 16 -3.77 5.09 18.10
C ALA A 16 -2.44 5.23 17.34
N ILE A 17 -1.80 4.13 16.95
CA ILE A 17 -0.58 4.13 16.13
C ILE A 17 -0.92 4.05 14.64
N ILE A 18 -1.83 3.15 14.26
CA ILE A 18 -2.16 2.88 12.85
C ILE A 18 -2.88 4.07 12.20
N VAL A 19 -3.83 4.69 12.92
CA VAL A 19 -4.67 5.77 12.37
C VAL A 19 -3.85 7.02 12.01
N PRO A 20 -2.96 7.54 12.88
CA PRO A 20 -2.10 8.67 12.51
C PRO A 20 -1.17 8.36 11.33
N ILE A 21 -0.61 7.15 11.26
CA ILE A 21 0.24 6.73 10.14
C ILE A 21 -0.55 6.74 8.83
N LEU A 22 -1.78 6.21 8.85
CA LEU A 22 -2.66 6.22 7.67
C LEU A 22 -3.04 7.64 7.27
N ILE A 23 -3.40 8.51 8.22
CA ILE A 23 -3.75 9.91 7.94
C ILE A 23 -2.56 10.66 7.35
N LEU A 24 -1.37 10.52 7.94
CA LEU A 24 -0.15 11.15 7.43
C LEU A 24 0.21 10.62 6.04
N GLY A 25 0.16 9.30 5.83
CA GLY A 25 0.42 8.69 4.52
C GLY A 25 -0.54 9.20 3.44
N LEU A 26 -1.85 9.20 3.73
CA LEU A 26 -2.85 9.72 2.79
C LEU A 26 -2.65 11.23 2.55
N SER A 27 -2.34 12.01 3.59
CA SER A 27 -2.12 13.45 3.43
C SER A 27 -0.97 13.77 2.48
N VAL A 28 0.12 13.00 2.54
CA VAL A 28 1.26 13.15 1.62
C VAL A 28 0.90 12.72 0.21
N MET A 29 0.11 11.65 0.04
CA MET A 29 -0.35 11.21 -1.28
C MET A 29 -1.26 12.25 -1.95
N PHE A 30 -2.07 12.98 -1.20
CA PHE A 30 -2.98 13.99 -1.75
C PHE A 30 -2.39 15.41 -1.81
N SER A 31 -1.21 15.67 -1.23
CA SER A 31 -0.60 17.01 -1.20
C SER A 31 0.26 17.36 -2.44
N GLY A 32 0.26 16.53 -3.47
CA GLY A 32 1.09 16.70 -4.67
C GLY A 32 0.48 17.61 -5.75
N VAL A 33 1.29 17.91 -6.76
CA VAL A 33 0.82 18.58 -7.99
C VAL A 33 0.00 17.59 -8.81
N HIS A 34 -1.27 17.93 -9.06
CA HIS A 34 -2.16 17.10 -9.87
C HIS A 34 -1.94 17.42 -11.34
N VAL A 35 -1.24 16.54 -12.05
CA VAL A 35 -0.80 16.74 -13.43
C VAL A 35 -1.97 17.03 -14.38
N GLU A 36 -3.15 16.47 -14.13
CA GLU A 36 -4.35 16.68 -14.94
C GLU A 36 -4.94 18.10 -14.83
N ASN A 37 -4.80 18.74 -13.66
CA ASN A 37 -5.47 20.00 -13.33
C ASN A 37 -4.50 21.19 -13.14
N SER A 38 -3.20 20.96 -13.37
CA SER A 38 -2.16 21.97 -13.15
C SER A 38 -1.62 22.52 -14.47
N ALA A 39 -1.25 23.80 -14.47
CA ALA A 39 -0.60 24.45 -15.60
C ALA A 39 0.72 23.72 -15.94
N PRO A 40 1.10 23.58 -17.23
CA PRO A 40 2.31 22.88 -17.65
C PRO A 40 3.58 23.35 -16.92
N GLU A 41 3.72 24.66 -16.75
CA GLU A 41 4.87 25.29 -16.07
C GLU A 41 5.05 24.82 -14.62
N VAL A 42 3.94 24.66 -13.88
CA VAL A 42 3.95 24.18 -12.49
C VAL A 42 4.33 22.70 -12.42
N VAL A 43 3.93 21.92 -13.42
CA VAL A 43 4.27 20.50 -13.52
C VAL A 43 5.75 20.32 -13.83
N GLU A 44 6.30 21.14 -14.73
CA GLU A 44 7.73 21.13 -15.07
C GLU A 44 8.59 21.58 -13.90
N GLU A 45 8.23 22.68 -13.21
CA GLU A 45 8.95 23.16 -12.02
C GLU A 45 8.96 22.10 -10.90
N PHE A 46 7.84 21.42 -10.67
CA PHE A 46 7.77 20.35 -9.69
C PHE A 46 8.60 19.11 -10.10
N ARG A 47 8.63 18.80 -11.41
CA ARG A 47 9.38 17.67 -11.99
C ARG A 47 10.89 17.87 -11.87
N GLU A 48 11.38 19.06 -12.21
CA GLU A 48 12.80 19.43 -12.11
C GLU A 48 13.20 19.78 -10.67
N GLY A 49 12.22 20.07 -9.82
CA GLY A 49 12.42 20.46 -8.43
C GLY A 49 12.96 19.35 -7.53
N GLY A 50 13.64 19.76 -6.46
CA GLY A 50 14.17 18.84 -5.44
C GLY A 50 13.10 18.07 -4.67
N LEU A 51 11.83 18.51 -4.69
CA LEU A 51 10.72 17.87 -3.97
C LEU A 51 10.36 16.50 -4.56
N LEU A 52 10.24 16.38 -5.90
CA LEU A 52 9.96 15.10 -6.55
C LEU A 52 11.11 14.12 -6.32
N THR A 53 12.35 14.59 -6.45
CA THR A 53 13.55 13.79 -6.20
C THR A 53 13.63 13.30 -4.76
N SER A 54 13.40 14.18 -3.78
CA SER A 54 13.41 13.84 -2.36
C SER A 54 12.31 12.84 -1.99
N THR A 55 11.10 13.05 -2.51
CA THR A 55 9.96 12.16 -2.26
C THR A 55 10.18 10.78 -2.88
N THR A 56 10.75 10.73 -4.08
CA THR A 56 11.10 9.47 -4.76
C THR A 56 12.14 8.68 -3.98
N MET A 57 13.21 9.33 -3.52
CA MET A 57 14.25 8.70 -2.68
C MET A 57 13.70 8.20 -1.35
N PHE A 58 12.88 9.01 -0.67
CA PHE A 58 12.22 8.59 0.56
C PHE A 58 11.35 7.34 0.32
N SER A 59 10.61 7.31 -0.79
CA SER A 59 9.74 6.19 -1.15
C SER A 59 10.53 4.91 -1.40
N PHE A 60 11.67 4.97 -2.09
CA PHE A 60 12.56 3.81 -2.26
C PHE A 60 13.07 3.26 -0.92
N VAL A 61 13.50 4.14 -0.01
CA VAL A 61 13.95 3.73 1.33
C VAL A 61 12.79 3.12 2.13
N ALA A 62 11.62 3.74 2.10
CA ALA A 62 10.44 3.26 2.82
C ALA A 62 9.97 1.88 2.31
N ILE A 63 9.91 1.68 0.99
CA ILE A 63 9.58 0.39 0.38
C ILE A 63 10.62 -0.67 0.75
N GLY A 64 11.92 -0.34 0.68
CA GLY A 64 13.01 -1.25 1.05
C GLY A 64 12.93 -1.67 2.52
N LEU A 65 12.69 -0.72 3.43
CA LEU A 65 12.51 -0.99 4.86
C LEU A 65 11.26 -1.84 5.12
N CYS A 66 10.15 -1.54 4.44
CA CYS A 66 8.91 -2.29 4.57
C CYS A 66 9.11 -3.75 4.12
N ALA A 67 9.74 -3.97 2.97
CA ALA A 67 10.07 -5.30 2.47
C ALA A 67 10.95 -6.08 3.47
N PHE A 68 11.99 -5.43 4.02
CA PHE A 68 12.85 -6.04 5.04
C PHE A 68 12.07 -6.44 6.30
N LEU A 69 11.23 -5.55 6.83
CA LEU A 69 10.42 -5.83 8.02
C LEU A 69 9.42 -6.97 7.79
N VAL A 70 8.78 -7.01 6.62
CA VAL A 70 7.87 -8.11 6.24
C VAL A 70 8.62 -9.43 6.20
N LEU A 71 9.79 -9.49 5.54
CA LEU A 71 10.59 -10.72 5.50
C LEU A 71 11.04 -11.17 6.90
N ALA A 72 11.55 -10.25 7.73
CA ALA A 72 11.94 -10.54 9.10
C ALA A 72 10.75 -11.09 9.92
N PHE A 73 9.57 -10.47 9.79
CA PHE A 73 8.35 -10.94 10.42
C PHE A 73 8.01 -12.36 9.98
N PHE A 74 8.09 -12.67 8.68
CA PHE A 74 7.82 -14.01 8.17
C PHE A 74 8.81 -15.06 8.69
N VAL A 75 10.11 -14.75 8.76
CA VAL A 75 11.11 -15.66 9.31
C VAL A 75 10.82 -15.97 10.78
N ILE A 76 10.54 -14.95 11.59
CA ILE A 76 10.17 -15.12 13.00
C ILE A 76 8.88 -15.93 13.13
N LEU A 77 7.88 -15.65 12.30
CA LEU A 77 6.60 -16.37 12.31
C LEU A 77 6.77 -17.85 11.92
N LEU A 78 7.67 -18.15 10.97
CA LEU A 78 7.96 -19.51 10.55
C LEU A 78 8.61 -20.33 11.67
N ILE A 79 9.56 -19.73 12.40
CA ILE A 79 10.25 -20.37 13.54
C ILE A 79 9.29 -20.57 14.71
N THR A 80 8.52 -19.54 15.06
CA THR A 80 7.70 -19.56 16.28
C THR A 80 6.36 -20.26 16.08
N GLN A 81 5.72 -20.12 14.92
CA GLN A 81 4.33 -20.56 14.67
C GLN A 81 4.14 -21.02 13.20
N PRO A 82 4.76 -22.14 12.76
CA PRO A 82 4.80 -22.55 11.36
C PRO A 82 3.42 -22.76 10.72
N LYS A 83 2.45 -23.28 11.49
CA LYS A 83 1.06 -23.44 11.01
C LYS A 83 0.39 -22.10 10.65
N LYS A 84 0.74 -21.02 11.35
CA LYS A 84 0.23 -19.67 11.02
C LYS A 84 1.00 -19.06 9.86
N ALA A 85 2.30 -19.33 9.75
CA ALA A 85 3.10 -18.91 8.61
C ALA A 85 2.53 -19.47 7.29
N ILE A 86 2.11 -20.74 7.26
CA ILE A 86 1.47 -21.36 6.08
C ILE A 86 0.21 -20.60 5.64
N LYS A 87 -0.65 -20.20 6.59
CA LYS A 87 -1.85 -19.39 6.27
C LYS A 87 -1.49 -18.02 5.71
N SER A 88 -0.41 -17.43 6.22
CA SER A 88 0.09 -16.13 5.76
C SER A 88 0.63 -16.21 4.31
N ILE A 89 1.29 -17.30 3.95
CA ILE A 89 1.75 -17.56 2.57
C ILE A 89 0.55 -17.63 1.60
N LEU A 90 -0.56 -18.27 1.99
CA LEU A 90 -1.76 -18.33 1.16
C LEU A 90 -2.29 -16.93 0.81
N GLY A 91 -2.24 -16.00 1.77
CA GLY A 91 -2.60 -14.61 1.54
C GLY A 91 -1.71 -13.93 0.50
N ILE A 92 -0.38 -14.12 0.59
CA ILE A 92 0.56 -13.59 -0.41
C ILE A 92 0.27 -14.16 -1.80
N ILE A 93 0.01 -15.48 -1.90
CA ILE A 93 -0.30 -16.13 -3.18
C ILE A 93 -1.56 -15.51 -3.79
N LEU A 94 -2.62 -15.29 -3.00
CA LEU A 94 -3.86 -14.66 -3.48
C LEU A 94 -3.62 -13.24 -4.00
N VAL A 95 -2.80 -12.45 -3.30
CA VAL A 95 -2.41 -11.10 -3.76
C VAL A 95 -1.59 -11.18 -5.05
N GLY A 96 -0.69 -12.15 -5.17
CA GLY A 96 0.08 -12.39 -6.39
C GLY A 96 -0.81 -12.78 -7.58
N ILE A 97 -1.81 -13.62 -7.37
CA ILE A 97 -2.80 -13.97 -8.40
C ILE A 97 -3.59 -12.74 -8.83
N LEU A 98 -4.05 -11.92 -7.87
CA LEU A 98 -4.75 -10.66 -8.16
C LEU A 98 -3.88 -9.74 -9.02
N TYR A 99 -2.61 -9.56 -8.67
CA TYR A 99 -1.66 -8.77 -9.44
C TYR A 99 -1.52 -9.30 -10.87
N VAL A 100 -1.34 -10.61 -11.05
CA VAL A 100 -1.19 -11.21 -12.39
C VAL A 100 -2.45 -11.00 -13.22
N ILE A 101 -3.63 -11.12 -12.63
CA ILE A 101 -4.90 -10.86 -13.33
C ILE A 101 -4.98 -9.40 -13.76
N LEU A 102 -4.69 -8.45 -12.86
CA LEU A 102 -4.72 -7.03 -13.19
C LEU A 102 -3.68 -6.65 -14.25
N ASN A 103 -2.48 -7.22 -14.16
CA ASN A 103 -1.43 -7.00 -15.15
C ASN A 103 -1.78 -7.61 -16.52
N ALA A 104 -2.50 -8.73 -16.55
CA ALA A 104 -2.97 -9.35 -17.78
C ALA A 104 -4.15 -8.58 -18.41
N ILE A 105 -4.95 -7.86 -17.62
CA ILE A 105 -5.98 -6.95 -18.13
C ILE A 105 -5.33 -5.74 -18.81
N GLY A 106 -4.19 -5.28 -18.29
CA GLY A 106 -3.50 -4.08 -18.76
C GLY A 106 -4.22 -2.78 -18.37
N THR A 107 -3.69 -1.65 -18.81
CA THR A 107 -4.35 -0.34 -18.64
C THR A 107 -4.59 0.36 -19.96
N ALA A 108 -5.52 1.32 -19.96
CA ALA A 108 -5.69 2.27 -21.05
C ALA A 108 -4.71 3.45 -20.95
N ASP A 109 -3.97 3.57 -19.85
CA ASP A 109 -2.98 4.62 -19.66
C ASP A 109 -1.79 4.44 -20.60
N THR A 110 -1.30 5.55 -21.16
CA THR A 110 -0.14 5.62 -22.04
C THR A 110 0.81 6.71 -21.56
N ASN A 111 2.01 6.78 -22.16
CA ASN A 111 2.94 7.90 -21.90
C ASN A 111 2.28 9.28 -22.15
N GLU A 112 1.37 9.37 -23.12
CA GLU A 112 0.64 10.60 -23.45
C GLU A 112 -0.42 10.94 -22.39
N THR A 113 -1.24 9.97 -21.97
CA THR A 113 -2.27 10.22 -20.94
C THR A 113 -1.65 10.54 -19.59
N LEU A 114 -0.48 9.94 -19.29
CA LEU A 114 0.30 10.20 -18.08
C LEU A 114 1.18 11.46 -18.17
N ARG A 115 1.23 12.12 -19.34
CA ARG A 115 2.04 13.31 -19.61
C ARG A 115 3.52 13.14 -19.19
N LEU A 116 4.08 11.96 -19.47
CA LEU A 116 5.49 11.66 -19.20
C LEU A 116 6.39 12.50 -20.10
N ALA A 117 7.51 13.00 -19.55
CA ALA A 117 8.49 13.73 -20.35
C ALA A 117 9.13 12.80 -21.40
N GLU A 118 9.57 13.35 -22.53
CA GLU A 118 10.13 12.55 -23.64
C GLU A 118 11.34 11.71 -23.21
N ASP A 119 12.14 12.21 -22.27
CA ASP A 119 13.35 11.57 -21.75
C ASP A 119 13.07 10.44 -20.74
N VAL A 120 11.82 10.32 -20.24
CA VAL A 120 11.40 9.31 -19.25
C VAL A 120 10.24 8.44 -19.74
N GLN A 121 9.93 8.46 -21.03
CA GLN A 121 8.93 7.57 -21.58
C GLN A 121 9.37 6.10 -21.41
N VAL A 122 8.38 5.24 -21.10
CA VAL A 122 8.61 3.83 -20.83
C VAL A 122 7.77 2.96 -21.76
N GLU A 123 8.15 1.68 -21.87
CA GLU A 123 7.33 0.70 -22.58
C GLU A 123 5.96 0.55 -21.92
N GLN A 124 4.94 0.26 -22.73
CA GLN A 124 3.57 0.02 -22.25
C GLN A 124 3.51 -1.08 -21.18
N SER A 125 4.37 -2.11 -21.31
CA SER A 125 4.51 -3.21 -20.33
C SER A 125 4.85 -2.72 -18.92
N VAL A 126 5.64 -1.64 -18.80
CA VAL A 126 6.02 -1.02 -17.53
C VAL A 126 4.85 -0.23 -16.95
N ILE A 127 4.06 0.42 -17.80
CA ILE A 127 2.85 1.17 -17.41
C ILE A 127 1.78 0.20 -16.90
N ASP A 128 1.54 -0.89 -17.64
CA ASP A 128 0.59 -1.95 -17.27
C ASP A 128 0.96 -2.59 -15.91
N SER A 129 2.23 -2.94 -15.74
CA SER A 129 2.79 -3.50 -14.51
C SER A 129 2.66 -2.56 -13.31
N SER A 130 3.04 -1.29 -13.50
CA SER A 130 2.91 -0.26 -12.47
C SER A 130 1.46 -0.04 -12.06
N THR A 131 0.56 0.05 -13.03
CA THR A 131 -0.88 0.26 -12.81
C THR A 131 -1.50 -0.93 -12.09
N ALA A 132 -1.18 -2.15 -12.49
CA ALA A 132 -1.61 -3.36 -11.81
C ALA A 132 -1.08 -3.42 -10.36
N GLY A 133 0.16 -2.99 -10.13
CA GLY A 133 0.75 -2.86 -8.80
C GLY A 133 -0.02 -1.88 -7.91
N ILE A 134 -0.33 -0.69 -8.43
CA ILE A 134 -1.10 0.34 -7.72
C ILE A 134 -2.50 -0.18 -7.35
N TRP A 135 -3.22 -0.79 -8.30
CA TRP A 135 -4.55 -1.37 -8.03
C TRP A 135 -4.50 -2.51 -7.02
N THR A 136 -3.49 -3.38 -7.12
CA THR A 136 -3.28 -4.45 -6.13
C THR A 136 -3.06 -3.88 -4.73
N ALA A 137 -2.22 -2.85 -4.60
CA ALA A 137 -1.98 -2.17 -3.34
C ALA A 137 -3.25 -1.49 -2.80
N ALA A 138 -4.00 -0.78 -3.64
CA ALA A 138 -5.25 -0.11 -3.26
C ALA A 138 -6.31 -1.10 -2.77
N ILE A 139 -6.55 -2.19 -3.51
CA ILE A 139 -7.53 -3.22 -3.14
C ILE A 139 -7.13 -3.88 -1.82
N THR A 140 -5.85 -4.29 -1.67
CA THR A 140 -5.38 -4.95 -0.45
C THR A 140 -5.40 -4.04 0.76
N LEU A 141 -5.14 -2.74 0.58
CA LEU A 141 -5.30 -1.73 1.61
C LEU A 141 -6.76 -1.58 2.05
N ILE A 142 -7.71 -1.50 1.10
CA ILE A 142 -9.15 -1.42 1.40
C ILE A 142 -9.61 -2.68 2.15
N VAL A 143 -9.24 -3.86 1.67
CA VAL A 143 -9.57 -5.14 2.33
C VAL A 143 -8.94 -5.23 3.72
N GLY A 144 -7.71 -4.75 3.89
CA GLY A 144 -7.01 -4.70 5.17
C GLY A 144 -7.71 -3.79 6.17
N ILE A 145 -8.10 -2.57 5.75
CA ILE A 145 -8.88 -1.64 6.59
C ILE A 145 -10.23 -2.25 6.96
N ALA A 146 -10.94 -2.82 5.97
CA ALA A 146 -12.23 -3.48 6.21
C ALA A 146 -12.07 -4.63 7.22
N ALA A 147 -11.02 -5.44 7.13
CA ALA A 147 -10.75 -6.53 8.07
C ALA A 147 -10.47 -6.01 9.50
N ILE A 148 -9.74 -4.90 9.64
CA ILE A 148 -9.47 -4.26 10.94
C ILE A 148 -10.77 -3.71 11.56
N LEU A 149 -11.62 -3.06 10.77
CA LEU A 149 -12.87 -2.47 11.24
C LEU A 149 -13.96 -3.50 11.53
N LEU A 150 -14.06 -4.57 10.73
CA LEU A 150 -15.07 -5.62 10.88
C LEU A 150 -14.70 -6.65 11.96
N GLY A 151 -13.42 -6.83 12.28
CA GLY A 151 -12.97 -7.75 13.33
C GLY A 151 -13.66 -7.53 14.69
N PRO A 152 -13.72 -6.28 15.21
CA PRO A 152 -14.46 -5.94 16.42
C PRO A 152 -15.98 -6.20 16.30
N VAL A 153 -16.59 -5.84 15.17
CA VAL A 153 -18.04 -5.98 14.93
C VAL A 153 -18.46 -7.45 14.91
N ILE A 154 -17.72 -8.30 14.20
CA ILE A 154 -18.01 -9.75 14.12
C ILE A 154 -17.85 -10.41 15.49
N ASN A 155 -16.86 -9.99 16.29
CA ASN A 155 -16.67 -10.50 17.65
C ASN A 155 -17.74 -10.01 18.64
N LEU A 156 -18.38 -8.86 18.39
CA LEU A 156 -19.53 -8.39 19.15
C LEU A 156 -20.81 -9.15 18.78
N VAL A 157 -21.05 -9.40 17.49
CA VAL A 157 -22.23 -10.15 17.01
C VAL A 157 -22.16 -11.62 17.39
N ARG A 158 -20.99 -12.27 17.35
CA ARG A 158 -20.83 -13.68 17.79
C ARG A 158 -20.98 -13.90 19.29
N LYS A 159 -20.98 -12.84 20.09
CA LYS A 159 -21.03 -12.90 21.55
C LYS A 159 -22.45 -12.68 22.10
N ASN A 160 -23.39 -12.30 21.23
CA ASN A 160 -24.83 -12.40 21.44
C ASN A 160 -25.38 -13.59 20.65
#